data_AF-A0A7K1KAT1-F1
#
_entry.id   AF-A0A7K1KAT1-F1
#
_cell.length_a   1.000
_cell.length_b   1.000
_cell.length_c   1.000
_cell.angle_alpha   90.00
_cell.angle_beta   90.00
_cell.angle_gamma   90.00
#
_symmetry.space_group_name_H-M   'P 1'
#
loop_
_entity.id
_entity.type
_entity.pdbx_description
1 polymer ?
#
loop_
_entity_poly.entity_id
_entity_poly.type
_entity_poly.pdbx_seq_one_letter_code
_entity_poly.pdbx_strand_id
1 'polypeptide(L)'
;MTNAESTPQQPIPTPRRQQHSAVLDSAHLGDIEGAFGRISVSDPDTTSTIKTRLATLAAIVGPGIIVMVGDNDAGGVATYAQAGQNYGYSLLWTLLLLIPVLIVNQEMVVRLGAVTGVGHARLINERFGRGWGWFSVGDLFLLNFLTIVTEFIGVALAADYIGISKYIVVPTAAAALVAIMATGSFRRWERAMFVFIAITLLQIPMLLMSQPRWGEAAKSFVVPSIYGGVSSDAVLLIIAIVGTTVAPWQLFFQQSNIVDKRITPRFIGYERADTVVGAFIVVIGAAALVMVGDWAARSTGQSGNFTDAGAIAHLLGEHSRALGSIFAIVLLDASIVGAAAVTLATSYAFGDVFGLKHSLHRGFADAKQFYVSYCAMIAVAAAIVLIPDAPLGLITTAVQALAGLLLPSASVFLLLLCNDRQVLGPWVNRTWLNLLAGVIVSTLLILSGILMATTLFPDIDVVAITGYLAVAVTAAGVIAFFTLRWMSRNQPAPAAARADAEQDRNTWRMPPLALLEPVRWNAGTRLGMIGLRSYLVVGAILLVVKAIQISRG
;
A
#
# COMPACT_ATOMS: atom_id res chain seq x y z
N MET A 1 -17.43 -56.12 58.34
CA MET A 1 -16.22 -55.39 57.90
C MET A 1 -15.83 -55.93 56.54
N THR A 2 -16.25 -55.26 55.48
CA THR A 2 -15.88 -55.56 54.10
C THR A 2 -15.65 -54.21 53.42
N ASN A 3 -14.39 -53.94 53.11
CA ASN A 3 -13.89 -52.69 52.56
C ASN A 3 -14.35 -52.54 51.11
N ALA A 4 -14.81 -51.33 50.76
CA ALA A 4 -15.14 -50.92 49.42
C ALA A 4 -13.85 -50.70 48.61
N GLU A 5 -13.75 -51.34 47.45
CA GLU A 5 -12.71 -51.08 46.45
C GLU A 5 -13.02 -49.76 45.73
N SER A 6 -12.09 -48.82 45.82
CA SER A 6 -12.08 -47.57 45.05
C SER A 6 -11.41 -47.78 43.70
N THR A 7 -12.20 -47.77 42.64
CA THR A 7 -11.72 -47.75 41.26
C THR A 7 -10.94 -46.44 40.99
N PRO A 8 -9.74 -46.46 40.38
CA PRO A 8 -9.04 -45.23 40.03
C PRO A 8 -9.79 -44.52 38.90
N GLN A 9 -10.29 -43.31 39.16
CA GLN A 9 -10.82 -42.42 38.13
C GLN A 9 -9.70 -42.09 37.13
N GLN A 10 -9.85 -42.56 35.89
CA GLN A 10 -9.07 -42.07 34.77
C GLN A 10 -9.28 -40.56 34.64
N PRO A 11 -8.22 -39.76 34.44
CA PRO A 11 -8.38 -38.33 34.23
C PRO A 11 -9.23 -38.12 32.96
N ILE A 12 -10.38 -37.49 33.14
CA ILE A 12 -11.24 -37.02 32.05
C ILE A 12 -10.33 -36.22 31.10
N PRO A 13 -10.21 -36.61 29.81
CA PRO A 13 -9.45 -35.80 28.87
C PRO A 13 -10.15 -34.45 28.80
N THR A 14 -9.47 -33.41 29.27
CA THR A 14 -9.90 -32.03 29.06
C THR A 14 -10.11 -31.88 27.56
N PRO A 15 -11.29 -31.42 27.10
CA PRO A 15 -11.50 -31.20 25.68
C PRO A 15 -10.43 -30.20 25.26
N ARG A 16 -9.49 -30.62 24.41
CA ARG A 16 -8.62 -29.71 23.68
C ARG A 16 -9.54 -28.65 23.11
N ARG A 17 -9.41 -27.39 23.56
CA ARG A 17 -9.96 -26.23 22.85
C ARG A 17 -9.34 -26.27 21.45
N GLN A 18 -9.95 -27.00 20.53
CA GLN A 18 -9.76 -26.77 19.11
C GLN A 18 -10.28 -25.36 18.89
N GLN A 19 -9.34 -24.41 18.90
CA GLN A 19 -9.58 -23.04 18.51
C GLN A 19 -10.17 -23.09 17.10
N HIS A 20 -11.49 -22.88 17.00
CA HIS A 20 -12.19 -22.70 15.73
C HIS A 20 -11.77 -21.34 15.18
N SER A 21 -10.55 -21.29 14.65
CA SER A 21 -9.92 -20.13 14.04
C SER A 21 -10.35 -20.05 12.57
N ALA A 22 -10.52 -18.84 12.03
CA ALA A 22 -10.74 -18.62 10.60
C ALA A 22 -9.53 -18.99 9.70
N VAL A 23 -8.38 -19.30 10.31
CA VAL A 23 -7.17 -19.73 9.60
C VAL A 23 -7.38 -21.13 9.01
N LEU A 24 -7.43 -21.21 7.69
CA LEU A 24 -7.75 -22.43 6.95
C LEU A 24 -6.52 -23.28 6.58
N ASP A 25 -5.33 -22.69 6.44
CA ASP A 25 -4.10 -23.43 6.12
C ASP A 25 -3.26 -23.64 7.37
N SER A 26 -2.92 -24.92 7.63
CA SER A 26 -1.96 -25.33 8.66
C SER A 26 -0.61 -24.62 8.55
N ALA A 27 -0.22 -24.14 7.36
CA ALA A 27 1.01 -23.38 7.15
C ALA A 27 1.01 -22.00 7.82
N HIS A 28 -0.15 -21.42 8.15
CA HIS A 28 -0.26 -20.16 8.90
C HIS A 28 -0.44 -20.38 10.41
N LEU A 29 -0.26 -21.62 10.88
CA LEU A 29 -0.20 -21.97 12.29
C LEU A 29 1.26 -22.21 12.70
N GLY A 30 1.62 -21.78 13.92
CA GLY A 30 2.96 -21.98 14.48
C GLY A 30 3.68 -20.68 14.79
N ASP A 31 5.00 -20.79 14.97
CA ASP A 31 5.85 -19.72 15.48
C ASP A 31 5.96 -18.53 14.52
N ILE A 32 6.19 -17.34 15.07
CA ILE A 32 6.52 -16.16 14.29
C ILE A 32 7.99 -16.29 13.89
N GLU A 33 8.26 -16.32 12.59
CA GLU A 33 9.61 -16.34 12.03
C GLU A 33 9.87 -15.06 11.24
N GLY A 34 10.56 -14.10 11.86
CA GLY A 34 10.96 -12.86 11.22
C GLY A 34 12.41 -12.84 10.75
N ALA A 35 12.77 -11.77 10.06
CA ALA A 35 14.13 -11.51 9.59
C ALA A 35 15.16 -11.56 10.73
N PHE A 36 14.84 -10.90 11.85
CA PHE A 36 15.76 -10.70 12.99
C PHE A 36 15.44 -11.55 14.23
N GLY A 37 14.48 -12.48 14.18
CA GLY A 37 14.16 -13.30 15.34
C GLY A 37 13.07 -14.35 15.12
N ARG A 38 12.81 -15.15 16.16
CA ARG A 38 11.71 -16.12 16.22
C ARG A 38 11.00 -15.99 17.57
N ILE A 39 9.68 -16.05 17.57
CA ILE A 39 8.86 -16.07 18.78
C ILE A 39 8.04 -17.36 18.78
N SER A 40 8.13 -18.14 19.86
CA SER A 40 7.35 -19.37 19.98
C SER A 40 5.89 -19.08 20.31
N VAL A 41 4.96 -19.86 19.77
CA VAL A 41 3.55 -19.82 20.20
C VAL A 41 3.42 -20.22 21.67
N SER A 42 4.33 -21.06 22.18
CA SER A 42 4.35 -21.54 23.56
C SER A 42 4.99 -20.57 24.55
N ASP A 43 5.55 -19.44 24.10
CA ASP A 43 6.17 -18.49 25.03
C ASP A 43 5.09 -17.85 25.91
N PRO A 44 5.17 -18.00 27.25
CA PRO A 44 4.22 -17.41 28.17
C PRO A 44 4.30 -15.88 28.12
N ASP A 45 3.17 -15.22 28.41
CA ASP A 45 3.08 -13.77 28.61
C ASP A 45 3.93 -13.38 29.85
N THR A 46 5.24 -13.26 29.64
CA THR A 46 6.21 -13.00 30.72
C THR A 46 6.41 -11.51 30.91
N THR A 47 6.73 -11.13 32.15
CA THR A 47 6.97 -9.75 32.57
C THR A 47 8.02 -9.09 31.67
N SER A 48 7.57 -8.06 30.96
CA SER A 48 8.30 -7.48 29.85
C SER A 48 9.47 -6.61 30.34
N THR A 49 10.68 -7.17 30.38
CA THR A 49 11.88 -6.32 30.43
C THR A 49 12.06 -5.59 29.09
N ILE A 50 12.78 -4.46 29.09
CA ILE A 50 13.08 -3.71 27.86
C ILE A 50 13.77 -4.62 26.82
N LYS A 51 14.67 -5.51 27.26
CA LYS A 51 15.35 -6.48 26.40
C LYS A 51 14.36 -7.42 25.69
N THR A 52 13.40 -7.98 26.43
CA THR A 52 12.36 -8.85 25.85
C THR A 52 11.50 -8.07 24.86
N ARG A 53 11.10 -6.83 25.19
CA ARG A 53 10.30 -5.99 24.28
C ARG A 53 11.04 -5.67 22.98
N LEU A 54 12.34 -5.36 23.05
CA LEU A 54 13.16 -5.09 21.87
C LEU A 54 13.39 -6.34 21.02
N ALA A 55 13.61 -7.50 21.65
CA ALA A 55 13.73 -8.77 20.93
C ALA A 55 12.41 -9.15 20.23
N THR A 56 11.28 -8.97 20.91
CA THR A 56 9.94 -9.15 20.34
C THR A 56 9.69 -8.20 19.18
N LEU A 57 10.02 -6.91 19.34
CA LEU A 57 9.93 -5.92 18.27
C LEU A 57 10.80 -6.34 17.08
N ALA A 58 12.06 -6.73 17.29
CA ALA A 58 12.95 -7.15 16.21
C ALA A 58 12.43 -8.39 15.43
N ALA A 59 11.77 -9.33 16.11
CA ALA A 59 11.16 -10.47 15.43
C ALA A 59 9.89 -10.10 14.63
N ILE A 60 9.16 -9.07 15.06
CA ILE A 60 7.89 -8.66 14.45
C ILE A 60 8.09 -7.62 13.34
N VAL A 61 9.05 -6.70 13.50
CA VAL A 61 9.42 -5.67 12.51
C VAL A 61 9.66 -6.29 11.13
N GLY A 62 9.09 -5.67 10.10
CA GLY A 62 9.15 -6.18 8.74
C GLY A 62 7.96 -5.72 7.90
N PRO A 63 6.73 -6.19 8.16
CA PRO A 63 5.60 -5.97 7.27
C PRO A 63 5.33 -4.49 6.97
N GLY A 64 5.34 -3.64 8.00
CA GLY A 64 5.13 -2.20 7.92
C GLY A 64 6.31 -1.45 7.29
N ILE A 65 7.56 -1.74 7.66
CA ILE A 65 8.70 -1.06 7.02
C ILE A 65 8.83 -1.47 5.55
N ILE A 66 8.67 -2.76 5.23
CA ILE A 66 8.80 -3.27 3.85
C ILE A 66 7.72 -2.68 2.94
N VAL A 67 6.45 -2.63 3.39
CA VAL A 67 5.38 -2.05 2.57
C VAL A 67 5.55 -0.55 2.35
N MET A 68 6.07 0.17 3.35
CA MET A 68 6.28 1.62 3.27
C MET A 68 7.47 1.97 2.40
N VAL A 69 8.62 1.30 2.59
CA VAL A 69 9.80 1.56 1.76
C VAL A 69 9.56 1.12 0.32
N GLY A 70 8.86 0.00 0.11
CA GLY A 70 8.50 -0.47 -1.22
C GLY A 70 7.50 0.42 -1.96
N ASP A 71 6.96 1.45 -1.31
CA ASP A 71 6.09 2.46 -1.90
C ASP A 71 6.88 3.60 -2.59
N ASN A 72 8.13 3.81 -2.17
CA ASN A 72 9.09 4.62 -2.93
C ASN A 72 9.69 3.76 -4.05
N ASP A 73 8.82 3.12 -4.84
CA ASP A 73 9.16 2.32 -6.01
C ASP A 73 9.66 3.21 -7.18
N ALA A 74 9.93 2.63 -8.35
CA ALA A 74 10.41 3.40 -9.49
C ALA A 74 9.46 4.56 -9.86
N GLY A 75 8.16 4.33 -9.74
CA GLY A 75 7.13 5.32 -9.96
C GLY A 75 7.15 6.44 -8.93
N GLY A 76 7.32 6.10 -7.65
CA GLY A 76 7.53 7.05 -6.57
C GLY A 76 8.76 7.91 -6.80
N VAL A 77 9.91 7.29 -7.09
CA VAL A 77 11.17 8.01 -7.37
C VAL A 77 11.00 9.01 -8.50
N ALA A 78 10.38 8.61 -9.61
CA ALA A 78 10.09 9.50 -10.73
C ALA A 78 9.17 10.66 -10.33
N THR A 79 8.08 10.36 -9.61
CA THR A 79 7.07 11.34 -9.21
C THR A 79 7.62 12.39 -8.25
N TYR A 80 8.39 11.97 -7.24
CA TYR A 80 9.00 12.90 -6.30
C TYR A 80 10.09 13.73 -6.96
N ALA A 81 10.91 13.14 -7.82
CA ALA A 81 11.92 13.88 -8.57
C ALA A 81 11.27 14.89 -9.54
N GLN A 82 10.17 14.52 -10.19
CA GLN A 82 9.35 15.43 -11.01
C GLN A 82 8.79 16.60 -10.20
N ALA A 83 8.28 16.34 -9.00
CA ALA A 83 7.80 17.40 -8.10
C ALA A 83 8.91 18.38 -7.74
N GLY A 84 10.12 17.87 -7.47
CA GLY A 84 11.31 18.69 -7.26
C GLY A 84 11.68 19.52 -8.48
N GLN A 85 11.82 18.90 -9.65
CA GLN A 85 12.30 19.59 -10.85
C GLN A 85 11.31 20.64 -11.37
N ASN A 86 10.02 20.33 -11.36
CA ASN A 86 9.00 21.20 -11.94
C ASN A 86 8.46 22.24 -10.96
N TYR A 87 8.36 21.90 -9.68
CA TYR A 87 7.69 22.72 -8.67
C TYR A 87 8.56 23.07 -7.47
N GLY A 88 9.86 22.75 -7.51
CA GLY A 88 10.78 22.99 -6.41
C GLY A 88 10.27 22.38 -5.11
N TYR A 89 10.28 23.17 -4.05
CA TYR A 89 9.81 22.72 -2.74
C TYR A 89 8.32 22.92 -2.50
N SER A 90 7.60 23.56 -3.43
CA SER A 90 6.22 24.01 -3.18
C SER A 90 5.26 22.86 -2.86
N LEU A 91 5.51 21.64 -3.33
CA LEU A 91 4.67 20.47 -3.09
C LEU A 91 5.03 19.66 -1.82
N LEU A 92 6.05 20.03 -1.03
CA LEU A 92 6.49 19.27 0.14
C LEU A 92 5.40 19.09 1.22
N TRP A 93 4.49 20.06 1.38
CA TRP A 93 3.38 19.96 2.33
C TRP A 93 2.46 18.76 2.07
N THR A 94 2.37 18.29 0.82
CA THR A 94 1.57 17.12 0.46
C THR A 94 2.08 15.86 1.18
N LEU A 95 3.41 15.71 1.27
CA LEU A 95 4.06 14.59 1.95
C LEU A 95 3.79 14.58 3.47
N LEU A 96 3.72 15.76 4.09
CA LEU A 96 3.37 15.87 5.52
C LEU A 96 1.94 15.38 5.78
N LEU A 97 1.00 15.70 4.89
CA LEU A 97 -0.39 15.24 4.99
C LEU A 97 -0.53 13.73 4.77
N LEU A 98 0.42 13.11 4.05
CA LEU A 98 0.40 11.67 3.79
C LEU A 98 0.80 10.83 5.01
N ILE A 99 1.56 11.37 5.98
CA ILE A 99 1.91 10.64 7.22
C ILE A 99 0.66 10.13 7.97
N PRO A 100 -0.31 10.97 8.37
CA PRO A 100 -1.51 10.47 9.05
C PRO A 100 -2.36 9.55 8.15
N VAL A 101 -2.35 9.78 6.83
CA VAL A 101 -3.07 8.93 5.86
C VAL A 101 -2.49 7.51 5.89
N LEU A 102 -1.17 7.39 5.74
CA LEU A 102 -0.43 6.14 5.82
C LEU A 102 -0.68 5.42 7.14
N ILE A 103 -0.48 6.12 8.27
CA ILE A 103 -0.61 5.50 9.59
C ILE A 103 -2.03 4.95 9.79
N VAL A 104 -3.07 5.69 9.42
CA VAL A 104 -4.46 5.25 9.65
C VAL A 104 -4.86 4.12 8.71
N ASN A 105 -4.52 4.21 7.43
CA ASN A 105 -4.83 3.16 6.46
C ASN A 105 -4.10 1.86 6.80
N GLN A 106 -2.80 1.94 7.06
CA GLN A 106 -2.00 0.76 7.33
C GLN A 106 -2.28 0.17 8.72
N GLU A 107 -2.66 0.98 9.71
CA GLU A 107 -3.13 0.44 10.99
C GLU A 107 -4.46 -0.35 10.86
N MET A 108 -5.37 0.09 9.99
CA MET A 108 -6.58 -0.66 9.66
C MET A 108 -6.24 -2.00 9.01
N VAL A 109 -5.26 -2.01 8.08
CA VAL A 109 -4.75 -3.24 7.44
C VAL A 109 -4.13 -4.19 8.47
N VAL A 110 -3.32 -3.66 9.39
CA VAL A 110 -2.70 -4.43 10.48
C VAL A 110 -3.74 -5.13 11.33
N ARG A 111 -4.77 -4.39 11.76
CA ARG A 111 -5.88 -4.96 12.52
C ARG A 111 -6.59 -6.03 11.73
N LEU A 112 -6.92 -5.77 10.47
CA LEU A 112 -7.63 -6.72 9.63
C LEU A 112 -6.86 -8.02 9.48
N GLY A 113 -5.56 -7.97 9.16
CA GLY A 113 -4.72 -9.15 9.02
C GLY A 113 -4.55 -9.95 10.31
N ALA A 114 -4.15 -9.30 11.39
CA ALA A 114 -3.86 -9.97 12.67
C ALA A 114 -5.10 -10.61 13.31
N VAL A 115 -6.27 -10.01 13.08
CA VAL A 115 -7.53 -10.44 13.68
C VAL A 115 -8.23 -11.52 12.85
N THR A 116 -8.24 -11.38 11.53
CA THR A 116 -8.97 -12.30 10.65
C THR A 116 -8.15 -13.52 10.27
N GLY A 117 -6.82 -13.38 10.12
CA GLY A 117 -5.96 -14.46 9.62
C GLY A 117 -6.28 -14.86 8.16
N VAL A 118 -7.00 -14.03 7.41
CA VAL A 118 -7.47 -14.31 6.04
C VAL A 118 -7.17 -13.11 5.16
N GLY A 119 -6.65 -13.34 3.95
CA GLY A 119 -6.29 -12.29 2.99
C GLY A 119 -7.44 -11.36 2.54
N HIS A 120 -7.07 -10.16 2.10
CA HIS A 120 -8.01 -9.04 1.88
C HIS A 120 -9.04 -9.36 0.79
N ALA A 121 -8.57 -9.86 -0.35
CA ALA A 121 -9.42 -10.16 -1.49
C ALA A 121 -10.46 -11.24 -1.15
N ARG A 122 -10.08 -12.21 -0.31
CA ARG A 122 -10.99 -13.27 0.13
C ARG A 122 -12.06 -12.74 1.07
N LEU A 123 -11.71 -11.87 2.01
CA LEU A 123 -12.68 -11.22 2.88
C LEU A 123 -13.71 -10.42 2.08
N ILE A 124 -13.27 -9.70 1.03
CA ILE A 124 -14.19 -8.98 0.13
C ILE A 124 -15.15 -9.97 -0.56
N ASN A 125 -14.62 -11.06 -1.11
CA ASN A 125 -15.40 -12.08 -1.81
C ASN A 125 -16.46 -12.73 -0.90
N GLU A 126 -16.08 -13.11 0.32
CA GLU A 126 -16.97 -13.78 1.28
C GLU A 126 -18.01 -12.82 1.90
N ARG A 127 -17.62 -11.58 2.22
CA ARG A 127 -18.55 -10.62 2.87
C ARG A 127 -19.46 -9.91 1.88
N PHE A 128 -18.93 -9.50 0.73
CA PHE A 128 -19.65 -8.66 -0.24
C PHE A 128 -20.13 -9.42 -1.47
N GLY A 129 -19.65 -10.65 -1.66
CA GLY A 129 -20.01 -11.52 -2.76
C GLY A 129 -19.02 -11.47 -3.93
N ARG A 130 -19.08 -12.52 -4.77
CA ARG A 130 -18.15 -12.77 -5.87
C ARG A 130 -17.96 -11.58 -6.81
N GLY A 131 -19.03 -10.88 -7.19
CA GLY A 131 -18.94 -9.76 -8.12
C GLY A 131 -18.01 -8.63 -7.63
N TRP A 132 -18.08 -8.30 -6.34
CA TRP A 132 -17.22 -7.26 -5.74
C TRP A 132 -15.80 -7.74 -5.47
N GLY A 133 -15.62 -9.02 -5.14
CA GLY A 133 -14.30 -9.64 -5.04
C GLY A 133 -13.55 -9.60 -6.39
N TRP A 134 -14.22 -10.00 -7.47
CA TRP A 134 -13.65 -9.95 -8.83
C TRP A 134 -13.35 -8.53 -9.30
N PHE A 135 -14.21 -7.57 -8.96
CA PHE A 135 -13.97 -6.16 -9.25
C PHE A 135 -12.70 -5.67 -8.55
N SER A 136 -12.59 -5.87 -7.23
CA SER A 136 -11.45 -5.41 -6.45
C SER A 136 -10.12 -6.07 -6.89
N VAL A 137 -10.14 -7.36 -7.24
CA VAL A 137 -8.93 -8.05 -7.72
C VAL A 137 -8.62 -7.73 -9.17
N GLY A 138 -9.62 -7.46 -10.01
CA GLY A 138 -9.40 -6.96 -11.37
C GLY A 138 -8.68 -5.61 -11.37
N ASP A 139 -9.14 -4.68 -10.54
CA ASP A 139 -8.52 -3.35 -10.40
C ASP A 139 -7.09 -3.47 -9.88
N LEU A 140 -6.86 -4.30 -8.86
CA LEU A 140 -5.53 -4.56 -8.32
C LEU A 140 -4.61 -5.20 -9.37
N PHE A 141 -5.09 -6.19 -10.13
CA PHE A 141 -4.27 -6.88 -11.13
C PHE A 141 -3.85 -5.94 -12.25
N LEU A 142 -4.77 -5.10 -12.74
CA LEU A 142 -4.48 -4.10 -13.74
C LEU A 142 -3.42 -3.10 -13.24
N LEU A 143 -3.62 -2.57 -12.02
CA LEU A 143 -2.67 -1.62 -11.45
C LEU A 143 -1.30 -2.26 -11.23
N ASN A 144 -1.24 -3.45 -10.64
CA ASN A 144 0.01 -4.15 -10.38
C ASN A 144 0.76 -4.48 -11.66
N PHE A 145 0.06 -4.89 -12.72
CA PHE A 145 0.66 -5.09 -14.04
C PHE A 145 1.33 -3.79 -14.53
N LEU A 146 0.62 -2.67 -14.44
CA LEU A 146 1.13 -1.36 -14.86
C LEU A 146 2.28 -0.87 -13.96
N THR A 147 2.23 -1.13 -12.66
CA THR A 147 3.33 -0.82 -11.74
C THR A 147 4.56 -1.67 -12.08
N ILE A 148 4.42 -2.95 -12.40
CA ILE A 148 5.56 -3.76 -12.86
C ILE A 148 6.18 -3.19 -14.15
N VAL A 149 5.37 -2.59 -15.04
CA VAL A 149 5.91 -1.83 -16.19
C VAL A 149 6.75 -0.65 -15.70
N THR A 150 6.27 0.15 -14.73
CA THR A 150 7.04 1.27 -14.17
C THR A 150 8.33 0.83 -13.48
N GLU A 151 8.33 -0.32 -12.83
CA GLU A 151 9.54 -0.90 -12.25
C GLU A 151 10.57 -1.25 -13.31
N PHE A 152 10.16 -1.88 -14.42
CA PHE A 152 11.08 -2.15 -15.53
C PHE A 152 11.56 -0.87 -16.22
N ILE A 153 10.73 0.18 -16.26
CA ILE A 153 11.16 1.51 -16.72
C ILE A 153 12.28 2.04 -15.82
N GLY A 154 12.12 1.98 -14.50
CA GLY A 154 13.16 2.40 -13.55
C GLY A 154 14.46 1.62 -13.73
N VAL A 155 14.39 0.29 -13.90
CA VAL A 155 15.56 -0.55 -14.21
C VAL A 155 16.25 -0.08 -15.51
N ALA A 156 15.48 0.16 -16.56
CA ALA A 156 16.03 0.59 -17.86
C ALA A 156 16.70 1.97 -17.77
N LEU A 157 16.06 2.95 -17.12
CA LEU A 157 16.58 4.31 -16.96
C LEU A 157 17.83 4.35 -16.08
N ALA A 158 17.84 3.60 -14.97
CA ALA A 158 19.02 3.49 -14.12
C ALA A 158 20.22 2.85 -14.85
N ALA A 159 19.95 1.81 -15.65
CA ALA A 159 20.98 1.12 -16.42
C ALA A 159 21.53 1.98 -17.57
N ASP A 160 20.68 2.78 -18.21
CA ASP A 160 21.08 3.71 -19.27
C ASP A 160 22.10 4.73 -18.77
N TYR A 161 21.87 5.31 -17.58
CA TYR A 161 22.84 6.20 -16.92
C TYR A 161 24.19 5.51 -16.66
N ILE A 162 24.18 4.21 -16.33
CA ILE A 162 25.40 3.41 -16.09
C ILE A 162 26.10 3.03 -17.42
N GLY A 163 25.40 3.16 -18.55
CA GLY A 163 25.89 2.77 -19.88
C GLY A 163 25.60 1.31 -20.24
N ILE A 164 24.60 0.69 -19.60
CA ILE A 164 24.17 -0.68 -19.88
C ILE A 164 22.87 -0.66 -20.69
N SER A 165 22.86 -1.38 -21.81
CA SER A 165 21.70 -1.42 -22.70
C SER A 165 20.44 -2.01 -22.03
N LYS A 166 19.30 -1.34 -22.24
CA LYS A 166 17.99 -1.81 -21.76
C LYS A 166 17.64 -3.24 -22.24
N TYR A 167 18.12 -3.62 -23.42
CA TYR A 167 17.91 -4.96 -24.00
C TYR A 167 18.63 -6.09 -23.25
N ILE A 168 19.60 -5.77 -22.38
CA ILE A 168 20.32 -6.73 -21.55
C ILE A 168 19.76 -6.72 -20.12
N VAL A 169 19.60 -5.52 -19.55
CA VAL A 169 19.23 -5.39 -18.14
C VAL A 169 17.77 -5.78 -17.86
N VAL A 170 16.84 -5.46 -18.77
CA VAL A 170 15.41 -5.73 -18.54
C VAL A 170 15.13 -7.24 -18.55
N PRO A 171 15.62 -8.04 -19.53
CA PRO A 171 15.46 -9.49 -19.47
C PRO A 171 16.16 -10.14 -18.28
N THR A 172 17.33 -9.64 -17.87
CA THR A 172 18.04 -10.20 -16.71
C THR A 172 17.33 -9.87 -15.40
N ALA A 173 16.79 -8.66 -15.24
CA ALA A 173 15.94 -8.29 -14.11
C ALA A 173 14.65 -9.12 -14.07
N ALA A 174 14.00 -9.34 -15.22
CA ALA A 174 12.83 -10.22 -15.33
C ALA A 174 13.14 -11.65 -14.86
N ALA A 175 14.25 -12.23 -15.34
CA ALA A 175 14.69 -13.56 -14.91
C ALA A 175 15.02 -13.60 -13.42
N ALA A 176 15.66 -12.56 -12.87
CA ALA A 176 15.98 -12.45 -11.46
C ALA A 176 14.71 -12.39 -10.59
N LEU A 177 13.70 -11.59 -10.97
CA LEU A 177 12.42 -11.52 -10.27
C LEU A 177 11.68 -12.87 -10.25
N VAL A 178 11.70 -13.59 -11.37
CA VAL A 178 11.13 -14.95 -11.44
C VAL A 178 11.90 -15.91 -10.52
N ALA A 179 13.23 -15.85 -10.52
CA ALA A 179 14.07 -16.70 -9.68
C ALA A 179 13.87 -16.43 -8.17
N ILE A 180 13.79 -15.16 -7.77
CA ILE A 180 13.55 -14.76 -6.37
C ILE A 180 12.22 -15.35 -5.89
N MET A 181 11.16 -15.24 -6.70
CA MET A 181 9.83 -15.77 -6.36
C MET A 181 9.80 -17.31 -6.28
N ALA A 182 10.69 -18.01 -6.99
CA ALA A 182 10.78 -19.47 -6.96
C ALA A 182 11.45 -20.03 -5.69
N THR A 183 12.16 -19.21 -4.91
CA THR A 183 12.95 -19.71 -3.76
C THR A 183 12.13 -20.15 -2.54
N GLY A 184 10.84 -19.80 -2.46
CA GLY A 184 9.86 -20.46 -1.56
C GLY A 184 10.10 -20.27 -0.05
N SER A 185 10.76 -19.20 0.39
CA SER A 185 10.97 -18.94 1.82
C SER A 185 10.75 -17.48 2.17
N PHE A 186 9.66 -17.24 2.90
CA PHE A 186 9.29 -15.92 3.40
C PHE A 186 10.43 -15.24 4.17
N ARG A 187 11.09 -15.95 5.09
CA ARG A 187 12.19 -15.39 5.89
C ARG A 187 13.41 -14.97 5.06
N ARG A 188 13.74 -15.72 4.00
CA ARG A 188 14.84 -15.36 3.09
C ARG A 188 14.48 -14.12 2.27
N TRP A 189 13.23 -14.07 1.80
CA TRP A 189 12.68 -12.92 1.09
C TRP A 189 12.69 -11.66 1.96
N GLU A 190 12.20 -11.76 3.20
CA GLU A 190 12.16 -10.64 4.15
C GLU A 190 13.56 -10.09 4.45
N ARG A 191 14.54 -10.97 4.66
CA ARG A 191 15.95 -10.56 4.85
C ARG A 191 16.53 -9.87 3.63
N ALA A 192 16.22 -10.35 2.43
CA ALA A 192 16.66 -9.70 1.20
C ALA A 192 16.06 -8.30 1.07
N MET A 193 14.78 -8.12 1.42
CA MET A 193 14.15 -6.79 1.43
C MET A 193 14.86 -5.83 2.39
N PHE A 194 15.28 -6.27 3.58
CA PHE A 194 16.06 -5.41 4.49
C PHE A 194 17.42 -5.00 3.94
N VAL A 195 18.05 -5.80 3.06
CA VAL A 195 19.28 -5.40 2.36
C VAL A 195 18.97 -4.27 1.37
N PHE A 196 17.92 -4.40 0.57
CA PHE A 196 17.50 -3.35 -0.35
C PHE A 196 17.06 -2.07 0.38
N ILE A 197 16.29 -2.19 1.47
CA ILE A 197 15.94 -1.05 2.34
C ILE A 197 17.20 -0.32 2.83
N ALA A 198 18.27 -1.06 3.17
CA ALA A 198 19.53 -0.45 3.56
C ALA A 198 20.23 0.28 2.40
N ILE A 199 20.09 -0.20 1.16
CA ILE A 199 20.56 0.47 -0.05
C ILE A 199 19.74 1.73 -0.31
N THR A 200 18.42 1.71 -0.10
CA THR A 200 17.54 2.90 -0.23
C THR A 200 18.02 4.06 0.66
N LEU A 201 18.67 3.77 1.80
CA LEU A 201 19.24 4.80 2.68
C LEU A 201 20.35 5.63 2.01
N LEU A 202 20.89 5.22 0.85
CA LEU A 202 21.80 6.04 0.03
C LEU A 202 21.16 7.37 -0.42
N GLN A 203 19.83 7.50 -0.40
CA GLN A 203 19.16 8.78 -0.60
C GLN A 203 19.55 9.84 0.44
N ILE A 204 19.97 9.44 1.65
CA ILE A 204 20.39 10.37 2.71
C ILE A 204 21.71 11.07 2.36
N PRO A 205 22.84 10.37 2.10
CA PRO A 205 24.05 11.03 1.66
C PRO A 205 23.84 11.78 0.33
N MET A 206 23.02 11.28 -0.59
CA MET A 206 22.65 11.99 -1.82
C MET A 206 21.98 13.34 -1.53
N LEU A 207 21.02 13.39 -0.61
CA LEU A 207 20.38 14.62 -0.16
C LEU A 207 21.39 15.59 0.46
N LEU A 208 22.26 15.09 1.35
CA LEU A 208 23.27 15.93 2.01
C LEU A 208 24.26 16.55 1.03
N MET A 209 24.59 15.83 -0.06
CA MET A 209 25.45 16.31 -1.13
C MET A 209 24.73 17.31 -2.07
N SER A 210 23.40 17.27 -2.16
CA SER A 210 22.58 18.07 -3.09
C SER A 210 22.25 19.48 -2.58
N GLN A 211 23.14 20.11 -1.80
CA GLN A 211 23.01 21.48 -1.25
C GLN A 211 21.58 21.93 -0.92
N PRO A 212 20.85 21.19 -0.04
CA PRO A 212 19.45 21.46 0.24
C PRO A 212 19.25 22.76 1.03
N ARG A 213 18.28 23.58 0.60
CA ARG A 213 17.84 24.78 1.33
C ARG A 213 16.91 24.43 2.50
N TRP A 214 17.47 24.00 3.62
CA TRP A 214 16.70 23.50 4.78
C TRP A 214 15.62 24.46 5.29
N GLY A 215 15.89 25.77 5.35
CA GLY A 215 14.91 26.76 5.80
C GLY A 215 13.70 26.87 4.87
N GLU A 216 13.93 26.82 3.56
CA GLU A 216 12.86 26.83 2.56
C GLU A 216 12.07 25.52 2.56
N ALA A 217 12.76 24.38 2.71
CA ALA A 217 12.12 23.07 2.82
C ALA A 217 11.21 23.00 4.05
N ALA A 218 11.71 23.39 5.24
CA ALA A 218 10.94 23.40 6.47
C ALA A 218 9.69 24.30 6.38
N LYS A 219 9.81 25.47 5.73
CA LYS A 219 8.65 26.34 5.48
C LYS A 219 7.65 25.68 4.52
N SER A 220 8.13 25.10 3.42
CA SER A 220 7.26 24.52 2.38
C SER A 220 6.60 23.20 2.80
N PHE A 221 7.12 22.54 3.83
CA PHE A 221 6.46 21.40 4.48
C PHE A 221 5.19 21.79 5.25
N VAL A 222 5.14 23.01 5.79
CA VAL A 222 4.04 23.43 6.69
C VAL A 222 3.11 24.42 6.01
N VAL A 223 3.61 25.20 5.05
CA VAL A 223 2.85 26.21 4.33
C VAL A 223 2.46 25.67 2.94
N PRO A 224 1.17 25.38 2.70
CA PRO A 224 0.71 24.97 1.39
C PRO A 224 1.00 26.05 0.34
N SER A 225 1.67 25.67 -0.74
CA SER A 225 1.94 26.52 -1.88
C SER A 225 2.02 25.67 -3.14
N ILE A 226 1.81 26.28 -4.31
CA ILE A 226 2.00 25.64 -5.61
C ILE A 226 2.62 26.70 -6.52
N TYR A 227 3.91 26.56 -6.85
CA TYR A 227 4.55 27.48 -7.79
C TYR A 227 3.89 27.36 -9.17
N GLY A 228 3.59 28.51 -9.80
CA GLY A 228 2.81 28.56 -11.04
C GLY A 228 1.29 28.48 -10.84
N GLY A 229 0.80 28.34 -9.60
CA GLY A 229 -0.64 28.27 -9.29
C GLY A 229 -1.24 26.89 -9.49
N VAL A 230 -2.56 26.77 -9.25
CA VAL A 230 -3.28 25.50 -9.40
C VAL A 230 -3.51 25.22 -10.88
N SER A 231 -2.59 24.49 -11.52
CA SER A 231 -2.72 24.00 -12.90
C SER A 231 -3.19 22.54 -12.93
N SER A 232 -3.69 22.09 -14.09
CA SER A 232 -4.04 20.67 -14.29
C SER A 232 -2.85 19.74 -14.05
N ASP A 233 -1.64 20.15 -14.46
CA ASP A 233 -0.41 19.36 -14.26
C ASP A 233 0.01 19.30 -12.80
N ALA A 234 -0.16 20.40 -12.04
CA ALA A 234 0.11 20.43 -10.62
C ALA A 234 -0.85 19.50 -9.85
N VAL A 235 -2.14 19.53 -10.20
CA VAL A 235 -3.13 18.64 -9.59
C VAL A 235 -2.87 17.18 -9.96
N LEU A 236 -2.56 16.90 -11.23
CA LEU A 236 -2.15 15.56 -11.69
C LEU A 236 -0.96 15.05 -10.89
N LEU A 237 0.05 15.89 -10.66
CA LEU A 237 1.23 15.52 -9.92
C LEU A 237 0.95 15.32 -8.43
N ILE A 238 0.09 16.14 -7.81
CA ILE A 238 -0.36 15.92 -6.43
C ILE A 238 -1.10 14.57 -6.31
N ILE A 239 -1.94 14.23 -7.30
CA ILE A 239 -2.63 12.93 -7.33
C ILE A 239 -1.65 11.78 -7.53
N ALA A 240 -0.64 11.95 -8.39
CA ALA A 240 0.42 10.97 -8.55
C ALA A 240 1.21 10.77 -7.25
N ILE A 241 1.56 11.86 -6.54
CA ILE A 241 2.20 11.81 -5.20
C ILE A 241 1.31 11.01 -4.24
N VAL A 242 0.02 11.32 -4.16
CA VAL A 242 -0.89 10.60 -3.27
C VAL A 242 -1.04 9.13 -3.68
N GLY A 243 -1.11 8.84 -4.98
CA GLY A 243 -1.29 7.51 -5.54
C GLY A 243 -0.09 6.59 -5.34
N THR A 244 1.12 7.15 -5.46
CA THR A 244 2.36 6.41 -5.22
C THR A 244 2.68 6.27 -3.73
N THR A 245 2.15 7.13 -2.85
CA THR A 245 2.36 7.00 -1.39
C THR A 245 1.26 6.19 -0.69
N VAL A 246 0.16 5.90 -1.37
CA VAL A 246 -0.90 5.05 -0.82
C VAL A 246 -1.41 4.21 -1.97
N ALA A 247 -0.68 3.17 -2.32
CA ALA A 247 -1.05 2.32 -3.43
C ALA A 247 -2.01 1.21 -2.97
N PRO A 248 -3.05 0.87 -3.76
CA PRO A 248 -3.96 -0.24 -3.46
C PRO A 248 -3.25 -1.54 -3.09
N TRP A 249 -2.15 -1.87 -3.77
CA TRP A 249 -1.41 -3.10 -3.56
C TRP A 249 -0.83 -3.23 -2.15
N GLN A 250 -0.47 -2.12 -1.51
CA GLN A 250 0.05 -2.10 -0.15
C GLN A 250 -0.94 -2.71 0.84
N LEU A 251 -2.24 -2.44 0.65
CA LEU A 251 -3.30 -2.93 1.53
C LEU A 251 -3.39 -4.45 1.48
N PHE A 252 -3.28 -5.05 0.28
CA PHE A 252 -3.29 -6.51 0.12
C PHE A 252 -1.99 -7.14 0.60
N PHE A 253 -0.86 -6.49 0.27
CA PHE A 253 0.47 -6.95 0.60
C PHE A 253 0.69 -7.00 2.12
N GLN A 254 0.53 -5.89 2.82
CA GLN A 254 0.83 -5.83 4.25
C GLN A 254 -0.08 -6.75 5.03
N GLN A 255 -1.36 -6.83 4.65
CA GLN A 255 -2.32 -7.72 5.30
C GLN A 255 -1.90 -9.18 5.17
N SER A 256 -1.52 -9.61 3.97
CA SER A 256 -1.12 -10.99 3.69
C SER A 256 0.22 -11.32 4.34
N ASN A 257 1.13 -10.35 4.37
CA ASN A 257 2.42 -10.46 5.04
C ASN A 257 2.25 -10.65 6.56
N ILE A 258 1.31 -9.94 7.18
CA ILE A 258 0.94 -10.12 8.60
C ILE A 258 0.38 -11.52 8.87
N VAL A 259 -0.43 -12.05 7.95
CA VAL A 259 -0.97 -13.41 8.02
C VAL A 259 0.14 -14.45 7.85
N ASP A 260 1.04 -14.28 6.88
CA ASP A 260 2.17 -15.17 6.62
C ASP A 260 3.17 -15.20 7.77
N LYS A 261 3.43 -14.03 8.38
CA LYS A 261 4.26 -13.89 9.59
C LYS A 261 3.56 -14.37 10.86
N ARG A 262 2.29 -14.80 10.75
CA ARG A 262 1.46 -15.35 11.83
C ARG A 262 1.29 -14.38 13.00
N ILE A 263 1.23 -13.08 12.69
CA ILE A 263 1.04 -12.04 13.69
C ILE A 263 -0.37 -12.13 14.22
N THR A 264 -0.47 -11.94 15.54
CA THR A 264 -1.70 -12.08 16.30
C THR A 264 -2.06 -10.74 16.97
N PRO A 265 -3.32 -10.50 17.38
CA PRO A 265 -3.79 -9.27 17.99
C PRO A 265 -3.01 -8.83 19.22
N ARG A 266 -2.44 -9.77 20.00
CA ARG A 266 -1.51 -9.46 21.10
C ARG A 266 -0.29 -8.65 20.65
N PHE A 267 0.12 -8.76 19.39
CA PHE A 267 1.30 -8.11 18.82
C PHE A 267 0.98 -6.88 17.95
N ILE A 268 -0.30 -6.49 17.81
CA ILE A 268 -0.70 -5.30 17.03
C ILE A 268 0.04 -4.04 17.49
N GLY A 269 0.35 -3.92 18.78
CA GLY A 269 1.11 -2.77 19.30
C GLY A 269 2.52 -2.64 18.68
N TYR A 270 3.20 -3.76 18.43
CA TYR A 270 4.52 -3.78 17.78
C TYR A 270 4.41 -3.49 16.28
N GLU A 271 3.43 -4.07 15.60
CA GLU A 271 3.16 -3.77 14.18
C GLU A 271 2.75 -2.31 13.94
N ARG A 272 2.03 -1.69 14.88
CA ARG A 272 1.76 -0.25 14.81
C ARG A 272 3.04 0.57 14.88
N ALA A 273 3.98 0.20 15.75
CA ALA A 273 5.28 0.86 15.80
C ALA A 273 6.06 0.66 14.50
N ASP A 274 6.07 -0.55 13.95
CA ASP A 274 6.69 -0.88 12.65
C ASP A 274 6.10 -0.03 11.51
N THR A 275 4.77 0.06 11.46
CA THR A 275 4.03 0.87 10.47
C THR A 275 4.32 2.36 10.62
N VAL A 276 4.33 2.89 11.85
CA VAL A 276 4.63 4.31 12.09
C VAL A 276 6.06 4.65 11.70
N VAL A 277 7.03 3.81 12.07
CA VAL A 277 8.44 4.00 11.67
C VAL A 277 8.57 3.95 10.15
N GLY A 278 7.94 2.97 9.49
CA GLY A 278 7.89 2.88 8.03
C GLY A 278 7.31 4.15 7.38
N ALA A 279 6.20 4.66 7.90
CA ALA A 279 5.54 5.87 7.39
C ALA A 279 6.45 7.11 7.46
N PHE A 280 7.27 7.25 8.50
CA PHE A 280 8.25 8.34 8.56
C PHE A 280 9.42 8.11 7.60
N ILE A 281 9.94 6.88 7.49
CA ILE A 281 11.04 6.55 6.59
C ILE A 281 10.66 6.85 5.13
N VAL A 282 9.49 6.41 4.68
CA VAL A 282 9.03 6.61 3.30
C VAL A 282 8.84 8.09 2.99
N VAL A 283 8.21 8.87 3.89
CA VAL A 283 7.97 10.30 3.68
C VAL A 283 9.27 11.11 3.71
N ILE A 284 10.21 10.77 4.59
CA ILE A 284 11.54 11.40 4.60
C ILE A 284 12.29 11.09 3.29
N GLY A 285 12.18 9.85 2.79
CA GLY A 285 12.77 9.47 1.50
C GLY A 285 12.15 10.21 0.31
N ALA A 286 10.81 10.28 0.26
CA ALA A 286 10.09 11.03 -0.74
C ALA A 286 10.51 12.51 -0.75
N ALA A 287 10.62 13.13 0.43
CA ALA A 287 11.07 14.50 0.58
C ALA A 287 12.53 14.69 0.13
N ALA A 288 13.40 13.73 0.44
CA ALA A 288 14.78 13.73 -0.05
C ALA A 288 14.82 13.75 -1.58
N LEU A 289 13.98 12.95 -2.24
CA LEU A 289 13.89 12.87 -3.70
C LEU A 289 13.34 14.16 -4.33
N VAL A 290 12.31 14.79 -3.71
CA VAL A 290 11.84 16.13 -4.11
C VAL A 290 12.98 17.15 -4.02
N MET A 291 13.71 17.15 -2.91
CA MET A 291 14.79 18.12 -2.69
C MET A 291 15.98 17.91 -3.62
N VAL A 292 16.30 16.66 -3.95
CA VAL A 292 17.33 16.29 -4.93
C VAL A 292 16.91 16.66 -6.35
N GLY A 293 15.64 16.44 -6.73
CA GLY A 293 15.11 16.84 -8.04
C GLY A 293 15.13 18.35 -8.25
N ASP A 294 14.78 19.13 -7.22
CA ASP A 294 14.90 20.59 -7.23
C ASP A 294 16.35 21.05 -7.35
N TRP A 295 17.30 20.40 -6.66
CA TRP A 295 18.71 20.72 -6.80
C TRP A 295 19.23 20.42 -8.21
N ALA A 296 18.88 19.26 -8.79
CA ALA A 296 19.22 18.91 -10.16
C ALA A 296 18.74 19.98 -11.16
N ALA A 297 17.52 20.47 -10.98
CA ALA A 297 16.93 21.50 -11.82
C ALA A 297 17.63 22.86 -11.67
N ARG A 298 17.86 23.30 -10.43
CA ARG A 298 18.47 24.61 -10.16
C ARG A 298 19.96 24.67 -10.51
N SER A 299 20.68 23.55 -10.40
CA SER A 299 22.11 23.49 -10.72
C SER A 299 22.38 23.49 -12.22
N THR A 300 21.42 23.03 -13.03
CA THR A 300 21.54 22.91 -14.49
C THR A 300 20.65 23.88 -15.27
N GLY A 301 19.75 24.61 -14.60
CA GLY A 301 18.81 25.53 -15.23
C GLY A 301 17.61 24.84 -15.91
N GLN A 302 17.30 23.59 -15.55
CA GLN A 302 16.28 22.74 -16.19
C GLN A 302 14.96 22.66 -15.42
N SER A 303 14.58 23.74 -14.73
CA SER A 303 13.31 23.76 -13.98
C SER A 303 12.11 23.71 -14.91
N GLY A 304 11.13 22.86 -14.58
CA GLY A 304 9.91 22.67 -15.39
C GLY A 304 10.06 21.68 -16.55
N ASN A 305 11.28 21.19 -16.83
CA ASN A 305 11.59 20.34 -17.98
C ASN A 305 11.76 18.85 -17.61
N PHE A 306 10.98 18.34 -16.66
CA PHE A 306 11.03 16.92 -16.33
C PHE A 306 10.56 16.04 -17.49
N THR A 307 11.40 15.10 -17.90
CA THR A 307 11.06 14.06 -18.88
C THR A 307 10.85 12.72 -18.19
N ASP A 308 11.86 12.24 -17.46
CA ASP A 308 11.84 11.00 -16.69
C ASP A 308 12.89 11.00 -15.57
N ALA A 309 12.91 9.95 -14.76
CA ALA A 309 13.86 9.80 -13.66
C ALA A 309 15.32 9.61 -14.13
N GLY A 310 15.55 9.06 -15.32
CA GLY A 310 16.89 8.90 -15.89
C GLY A 310 17.53 10.24 -16.19
N ALA A 311 16.75 11.18 -16.73
CA ALA A 311 17.19 12.56 -16.96
C ALA A 311 17.69 13.22 -15.67
N ILE A 312 17.02 13.01 -14.53
CA ILE A 312 17.48 13.51 -13.23
C ILE A 312 18.86 12.93 -12.89
N ALA A 313 19.08 11.63 -13.10
CA ALA A 313 20.40 11.02 -12.87
C ALA A 313 21.49 11.70 -13.71
N HIS A 314 21.22 11.99 -14.98
CA HIS A 314 22.13 12.71 -15.87
C HIS A 314 22.41 14.14 -15.41
N LEU A 315 21.38 14.92 -15.06
CA LEU A 315 21.53 16.29 -14.56
C LEU A 315 22.36 16.33 -13.27
N LEU A 316 22.14 15.38 -12.35
CA LEU A 316 22.96 15.23 -11.14
C LEU A 316 24.42 14.87 -11.50
N GLY A 317 24.60 14.02 -12.52
CA GLY A 317 25.89 13.58 -13.05
C GLY A 317 26.74 14.69 -13.67
N GLU A 318 26.12 15.70 -14.29
CA GLU A 318 26.82 16.89 -14.83
C GLU A 318 27.57 17.65 -13.74
N HIS A 319 26.99 17.71 -12.53
CA HIS A 319 27.65 18.33 -11.39
C HIS A 319 28.60 17.37 -10.66
N SER A 320 28.16 16.13 -10.43
CA SER A 320 28.98 15.10 -9.80
C SER A 320 28.56 13.73 -10.26
N ARG A 321 29.49 13.00 -10.87
CA ARG A 321 29.29 11.59 -11.26
C ARG A 321 28.80 10.74 -10.08
N ALA A 322 29.27 11.03 -8.86
CA ALA A 322 28.83 10.32 -7.66
C ALA A 322 27.34 10.53 -7.37
N LEU A 323 26.81 11.75 -7.54
CA LEU A 323 25.39 12.05 -7.31
C LEU A 323 24.50 11.33 -8.31
N GLY A 324 24.81 11.43 -9.60
CA GLY A 324 24.05 10.72 -10.63
C GLY A 324 24.14 9.19 -10.46
N SER A 325 25.32 8.65 -10.07
CA SER A 325 25.47 7.22 -9.77
C SER A 325 24.67 6.78 -8.55
N ILE A 326 24.65 7.56 -7.47
CA ILE A 326 23.83 7.24 -6.28
C ILE A 326 22.34 7.28 -6.66
N PHE A 327 21.90 8.29 -7.42
CA PHE A 327 20.51 8.36 -7.87
C PHE A 327 20.13 7.17 -8.73
N ALA A 328 20.97 6.77 -9.68
CA ALA A 328 20.72 5.58 -10.50
C ALA A 328 20.67 4.29 -9.66
N ILE A 329 21.52 4.16 -8.64
CA ILE A 329 21.45 3.02 -7.70
C ILE A 329 20.15 3.04 -6.90
N VAL A 330 19.74 4.21 -6.38
CA VAL A 330 18.47 4.35 -5.64
C VAL A 330 17.27 4.04 -6.54
N LEU A 331 17.27 4.49 -7.79
CA LEU A 331 16.22 4.19 -8.76
C LEU A 331 16.16 2.69 -9.09
N LEU A 332 17.32 2.04 -9.28
CA LEU A 332 17.40 0.60 -9.52
C LEU A 332 16.93 -0.21 -8.31
N ASP A 333 17.34 0.19 -7.11
CA ASP A 333 16.96 -0.42 -5.84
C ASP A 333 15.43 -0.31 -5.63
N ALA A 334 14.88 0.90 -5.76
CA ALA A 334 13.44 1.16 -5.73
C ALA A 334 12.68 0.26 -6.71
N SER A 335 13.20 0.12 -7.93
CA SER A 335 12.60 -0.74 -8.96
C SER A 335 12.51 -2.21 -8.55
N ILE A 336 13.56 -2.72 -7.90
CA ILE A 336 13.63 -4.12 -7.47
C ILE A 336 12.70 -4.35 -6.28
N VAL A 337 12.68 -3.44 -5.30
CA VAL A 337 11.80 -3.54 -4.12
C VAL A 337 10.34 -3.46 -4.54
N GLY A 338 9.97 -2.47 -5.35
CA GLY A 338 8.62 -2.31 -5.90
C GLY A 338 8.18 -3.57 -6.65
N ALA A 339 9.00 -4.06 -7.58
CA ALA A 339 8.65 -5.23 -8.38
C ALA A 339 8.47 -6.49 -7.52
N ALA A 340 9.33 -6.69 -6.51
CA ALA A 340 9.22 -7.81 -5.58
C ALA A 340 7.95 -7.72 -4.72
N ALA A 341 7.63 -6.53 -4.19
CA ALA A 341 6.47 -6.33 -3.31
C ALA A 341 5.14 -6.41 -4.08
N VAL A 342 5.03 -5.71 -5.21
CA VAL A 342 3.84 -5.69 -6.08
C VAL A 342 3.55 -7.07 -6.65
N THR A 343 4.59 -7.78 -7.08
CA THR A 343 4.44 -9.17 -7.51
C THR A 343 3.84 -10.02 -6.39
N LEU A 344 4.42 -9.95 -5.20
CA LEU A 344 3.99 -10.78 -4.09
C LEU A 344 2.55 -10.44 -3.68
N ALA A 345 2.17 -9.16 -3.70
CA ALA A 345 0.80 -8.69 -3.51
C ALA A 345 -0.17 -9.33 -4.52
N THR A 346 0.25 -9.41 -5.78
CA THR A 346 -0.54 -10.05 -6.86
C THR A 346 -0.73 -11.53 -6.59
N SER A 347 0.33 -12.22 -6.16
CA SER A 347 0.27 -13.63 -5.78
C SER A 347 -0.74 -13.90 -4.68
N TYR A 348 -0.71 -13.08 -3.62
CA TYR A 348 -1.66 -13.22 -2.51
C TYR A 348 -3.09 -12.98 -2.95
N ALA A 349 -3.35 -11.89 -3.68
CA ALA A 349 -4.71 -11.56 -4.14
C ALA A 349 -5.29 -12.61 -5.09
N PHE A 350 -4.47 -13.16 -6.00
CA PHE A 350 -4.90 -14.24 -6.88
C PHE A 350 -5.22 -15.50 -6.07
N GLY A 351 -4.37 -15.86 -5.10
CA GLY A 351 -4.63 -16.99 -4.23
C GLY A 351 -5.90 -16.93 -3.42
N ASP A 352 -6.13 -15.76 -2.85
CA ASP A 352 -7.31 -15.45 -2.04
C ASP A 352 -8.62 -15.62 -2.82
N VAL A 353 -8.67 -15.19 -4.09
CA VAL A 353 -9.90 -15.23 -4.91
C VAL A 353 -10.17 -16.61 -5.48
N PHE A 354 -9.13 -17.27 -5.98
CA PHE A 354 -9.29 -18.56 -6.67
C PHE A 354 -9.35 -19.74 -5.70
N GLY A 355 -9.18 -19.51 -4.38
CA GLY A 355 -9.18 -20.58 -3.37
C GLY A 355 -8.05 -21.60 -3.57
N LEU A 356 -7.11 -21.28 -4.45
CA LEU A 356 -5.90 -22.03 -4.68
C LEU A 356 -5.06 -21.90 -3.40
N LYS A 357 -4.38 -22.96 -2.98
CA LYS A 357 -3.66 -22.95 -1.70
C LYS A 357 -2.38 -22.11 -1.82
N HIS A 358 -2.30 -20.97 -1.12
CA HIS A 358 -1.23 -19.98 -1.29
C HIS A 358 -0.42 -19.78 -0.01
N SER A 359 0.90 -19.90 -0.14
CA SER A 359 1.87 -19.38 0.83
C SER A 359 3.22 -19.31 0.12
N LEU A 360 4.02 -18.29 0.45
CA LEU A 360 5.43 -18.18 0.05
C LEU A 360 6.25 -19.41 0.46
N HIS A 361 5.72 -20.31 1.29
CA HIS A 361 6.33 -21.56 1.72
C HIS A 361 6.20 -22.75 0.76
N ARG A 362 5.46 -22.64 -0.36
CA ARG A 362 5.27 -23.77 -1.29
C ARG A 362 6.07 -23.60 -2.57
N GLY A 363 6.65 -24.71 -3.04
CA GLY A 363 7.47 -24.75 -4.24
C GLY A 363 6.66 -24.76 -5.55
N PHE A 364 7.38 -24.63 -6.65
CA PHE A 364 6.87 -24.51 -8.04
C PHE A 364 5.87 -25.60 -8.49
N ALA A 365 5.84 -26.75 -7.82
CA ALA A 365 5.02 -27.90 -8.22
C ALA A 365 3.51 -27.74 -7.94
N ASP A 366 3.13 -26.95 -6.92
CA ASP A 366 1.74 -26.90 -6.42
C ASP A 366 0.87 -25.78 -7.03
N ALA A 367 1.47 -24.82 -7.77
CA ALA A 367 0.80 -23.61 -8.24
C ALA A 367 1.13 -23.21 -9.70
N LYS A 368 1.12 -24.19 -10.62
CA LYS A 368 1.53 -23.99 -12.03
C LYS A 368 0.80 -22.85 -12.75
N GLN A 369 -0.52 -22.71 -12.54
CA GLN A 369 -1.30 -21.66 -13.20
C GLN A 369 -0.87 -20.25 -12.77
N PHE A 370 -0.58 -20.08 -11.48
CA PHE A 370 -0.10 -18.82 -10.92
C PHE A 370 1.28 -18.45 -11.49
N TYR A 371 2.24 -19.38 -11.49
CA TYR A 371 3.58 -19.12 -12.04
C TYR A 371 3.54 -18.82 -13.55
N VAL A 372 2.66 -19.46 -14.31
CA VAL A 372 2.49 -19.17 -15.74
C VAL A 372 1.92 -17.78 -15.97
N SER A 373 0.83 -17.40 -15.28
CA SER A 373 0.26 -16.05 -15.40
C SER A 373 1.25 -14.97 -14.95
N TYR A 374 2.04 -15.27 -13.91
CA TYR A 374 3.08 -14.39 -13.40
C TYR A 374 4.22 -14.19 -14.41
N CYS A 375 4.80 -15.26 -14.94
CA CYS A 375 5.83 -15.18 -15.96
C CYS A 375 5.34 -14.46 -17.22
N ALA A 376 4.07 -14.69 -17.62
CA ALA A 376 3.47 -13.99 -18.75
C ALA A 376 3.35 -12.48 -18.47
N MET A 377 2.86 -12.09 -17.30
CA MET A 377 2.79 -10.69 -16.88
C MET A 377 4.16 -10.01 -16.91
N ILE A 378 5.19 -10.63 -16.33
CA ILE A 378 6.57 -10.10 -16.36
C ILE A 378 7.07 -9.96 -17.80
N ALA A 379 6.87 -10.98 -18.63
CA ALA A 379 7.34 -10.96 -20.01
C ALA A 379 6.68 -9.85 -20.83
N VAL A 380 5.37 -9.64 -20.66
CA VAL A 380 4.64 -8.56 -21.34
C VAL A 380 5.08 -7.19 -20.81
N ALA A 381 5.24 -7.03 -19.50
CA ALA A 381 5.70 -5.78 -18.91
C ALA A 381 7.11 -5.40 -19.40
N ALA A 382 8.03 -6.37 -19.41
CA ALA A 382 9.36 -6.22 -19.97
C ALA A 382 9.31 -5.86 -21.47
N ALA A 383 8.45 -6.52 -22.25
CA ALA A 383 8.30 -6.24 -23.69
C ALA A 383 7.86 -4.79 -23.96
N ILE A 384 6.95 -4.24 -23.15
CA ILE A 384 6.50 -2.83 -23.27
C ILE A 384 7.68 -1.86 -23.12
N VAL A 385 8.57 -2.08 -22.15
CA VAL A 385 9.74 -1.20 -21.91
C VAL A 385 10.80 -1.33 -23.01
N LEU A 386 10.88 -2.49 -23.64
CA LEU A 386 11.82 -2.76 -24.74
C LEU A 386 11.37 -2.14 -26.08
N ILE A 387 10.14 -1.61 -26.17
CA ILE A 387 9.69 -0.87 -27.35
C ILE A 387 10.64 0.33 -27.59
N PRO A 388 11.20 0.50 -28.80
CA PRO A 388 12.00 1.68 -29.15
C PRO A 388 11.19 2.97 -29.01
N ASP A 389 11.81 4.02 -28.50
CA ASP A 389 11.23 5.37 -28.40
C ASP A 389 9.89 5.48 -27.64
N ALA A 390 9.57 4.48 -26.81
CA ALA A 390 8.40 4.54 -25.94
C ALA A 390 8.54 5.70 -24.93
N PRO A 391 7.48 6.50 -24.70
CA PRO A 391 7.54 7.66 -23.81
C PRO A 391 7.49 7.21 -22.34
N LEU A 392 8.61 6.69 -21.83
CA LEU A 392 8.69 6.03 -20.53
C LEU A 392 8.23 6.92 -19.37
N GLY A 393 8.63 8.20 -19.37
CA GLY A 393 8.18 9.17 -18.37
C GLY A 393 6.67 9.37 -18.34
N LEU A 394 6.04 9.52 -19.51
CA LEU A 394 4.57 9.66 -19.61
C LEU A 394 3.85 8.40 -19.12
N ILE A 395 4.37 7.21 -19.46
CA ILE A 395 3.82 5.94 -18.96
C ILE A 395 3.87 5.93 -17.44
N THR A 396 5.04 6.26 -16.85
CA THR A 396 5.20 6.29 -15.39
C THR A 396 4.23 7.26 -14.72
N THR A 397 4.18 8.53 -15.14
CA THR A 397 3.26 9.52 -14.55
C THR A 397 1.79 9.11 -14.70
N ALA A 398 1.40 8.53 -15.85
CA ALA A 398 0.03 8.06 -16.07
C ALA A 398 -0.35 6.90 -15.14
N VAL A 399 0.57 5.95 -14.92
CA VAL A 399 0.35 4.83 -13.98
C VAL A 399 0.21 5.33 -12.55
N GLN A 400 1.01 6.31 -12.12
CA GLN A 400 0.91 6.86 -10.77
C GLN A 400 -0.37 7.67 -10.54
N ALA A 401 -0.80 8.44 -11.55
CA ALA A 401 -2.11 9.10 -11.52
C ALA A 401 -3.26 8.06 -11.46
N LEU A 402 -3.14 6.94 -12.18
CA LEU A 402 -4.12 5.85 -12.13
C LEU A 402 -4.15 5.18 -10.74
N ALA A 403 -2.99 4.99 -10.11
CA ALA A 403 -2.91 4.47 -8.74
C ALA A 403 -3.72 5.35 -7.77
N GLY A 404 -3.54 6.67 -7.86
CA GLY A 404 -4.29 7.64 -7.06
C GLY A 404 -5.80 7.62 -7.32
N LEU A 405 -6.20 7.38 -8.57
CA LEU A 405 -7.60 7.23 -8.96
C LEU A 405 -8.24 5.92 -8.47
N LEU A 406 -7.48 4.82 -8.46
CA LEU A 406 -7.99 3.51 -8.03
C LEU A 406 -8.02 3.38 -6.49
N LEU A 407 -7.19 4.14 -5.79
CA LEU A 407 -7.06 4.10 -4.33
C LEU A 407 -8.38 4.20 -3.54
N PRO A 408 -9.29 5.17 -3.80
CA PRO A 408 -10.56 5.26 -3.09
C PRO A 408 -11.32 3.94 -3.03
N SER A 409 -11.26 3.13 -4.07
CA SER A 409 -11.99 1.86 -4.13
C SER A 409 -11.50 0.86 -3.09
N ALA A 410 -10.19 0.67 -3.00
CA ALA A 410 -9.57 -0.24 -2.06
C ALA A 410 -9.72 0.28 -0.61
N SER A 411 -9.57 1.59 -0.40
CA SER A 411 -9.78 2.20 0.93
C SER A 411 -11.23 2.10 1.41
N VAL A 412 -12.22 2.20 0.53
CA VAL A 412 -13.64 2.04 0.90
C VAL A 412 -13.92 0.62 1.36
N PHE A 413 -13.45 -0.41 0.64
CA PHE A 413 -13.62 -1.80 1.06
C PHE A 413 -12.95 -2.07 2.41
N LEU A 414 -11.73 -1.58 2.60
CA LEU A 414 -11.03 -1.65 3.89
C LEU A 414 -11.85 -1.00 5.01
N LEU A 415 -12.37 0.21 4.79
CA LEU A 415 -13.16 0.92 5.79
C LEU A 415 -14.46 0.17 6.12
N LEU A 416 -15.12 -0.43 5.13
CA LEU A 416 -16.33 -1.24 5.34
C LEU A 416 -16.01 -2.50 6.17
N LEU A 417 -14.95 -3.23 5.84
CA LEU A 417 -14.51 -4.40 6.59
C LEU A 417 -14.08 -4.04 8.02
N CYS A 418 -13.39 -2.91 8.20
CA CYS A 418 -12.97 -2.44 9.52
C CYS A 418 -14.12 -1.95 10.40
N ASN A 419 -15.31 -1.75 9.81
CA ASN A 419 -16.55 -1.44 10.51
C ASN A 419 -17.46 -2.65 10.72
N ASP A 420 -17.08 -3.81 10.19
CA ASP A 420 -17.88 -5.02 10.27
C ASP A 420 -17.59 -5.78 11.58
N ARG A 421 -18.58 -5.80 12.48
CA ARG A 421 -18.48 -6.46 13.78
C ARG A 421 -18.35 -7.97 13.69
N GLN A 422 -18.88 -8.63 12.65
CA GLN A 422 -18.70 -10.07 12.53
C GLN A 422 -17.26 -10.41 12.12
N VAL A 423 -16.55 -9.48 11.47
CA VAL A 423 -15.17 -9.64 11.00
C VAL A 423 -14.15 -9.23 12.06
N LEU A 424 -14.35 -8.08 12.73
CA LEU A 424 -13.39 -7.54 13.70
C LEU A 424 -13.83 -7.57 15.17
N GLY A 425 -15.10 -7.82 15.46
CA GLY A 425 -15.63 -7.83 16.83
C GLY A 425 -15.21 -6.59 17.63
N PRO A 426 -14.47 -6.75 18.75
CA PRO A 426 -14.06 -5.64 19.60
C PRO A 426 -12.97 -4.73 18.98
N TRP A 427 -12.38 -5.12 17.84
CA TRP A 427 -11.37 -4.35 17.09
C TRP A 427 -11.93 -3.40 16.03
N VAL A 428 -13.26 -3.32 15.90
CA VAL A 428 -13.93 -2.38 15.00
C VAL A 428 -13.47 -0.93 15.22
N ASN A 429 -13.44 -0.15 14.15
CA ASN A 429 -13.07 1.26 14.19
C ASN A 429 -13.85 2.05 15.24
N ARG A 430 -13.09 2.85 16.01
CA ARG A 430 -13.68 3.88 16.87
C ARG A 430 -14.21 5.03 16.02
N THR A 431 -15.17 5.79 16.56
CA THR A 431 -15.80 6.90 15.85
C THR A 431 -14.80 7.93 15.32
N TRP A 432 -13.72 8.22 16.06
CA TRP A 432 -12.68 9.15 15.61
C TRP A 432 -11.85 8.59 14.45
N LEU A 433 -11.56 7.27 14.44
CA LEU A 433 -10.88 6.61 13.32
C LEU A 433 -11.76 6.63 12.07
N ASN A 434 -13.05 6.41 12.23
CA ASN A 434 -14.00 6.52 11.12
C ASN A 434 -14.13 7.94 10.59
N LEU A 435 -14.10 8.96 11.46
CA LEU A 435 -14.09 10.35 11.02
C LEU A 435 -12.83 10.64 10.19
N LEU A 436 -11.67 10.24 10.69
CA LEU A 436 -10.40 10.48 10.01
C LEU A 436 -10.31 9.70 8.69
N ALA A 437 -10.62 8.40 8.69
CA ALA A 437 -10.68 7.58 7.48
C ALA A 437 -11.72 8.10 6.48
N GLY A 438 -12.87 8.59 6.96
CA GLY A 438 -13.89 9.23 6.14
C GLY A 438 -13.38 10.50 5.47
N VAL A 439 -12.62 11.34 6.19
CA VAL A 439 -11.96 12.53 5.62
C VAL A 439 -10.94 12.12 4.56
N ILE A 440 -10.11 11.10 4.83
CA ILE A 440 -9.14 10.59 3.86
C ILE A 440 -9.84 10.15 2.57
N VAL A 441 -10.79 9.23 2.66
CA VAL A 441 -11.53 8.70 1.49
C VAL A 441 -12.24 9.82 0.74
N SER A 442 -12.82 10.78 1.46
CA SER A 442 -13.50 11.94 0.86
C SER A 442 -12.53 12.81 0.07
N THR A 443 -11.37 13.14 0.64
CA THR A 443 -10.32 13.91 -0.04
C THR A 443 -9.83 13.19 -1.29
N LEU A 444 -9.60 11.88 -1.22
CA LEU A 444 -9.18 11.08 -2.37
C LEU A 444 -10.23 11.07 -3.48
N LEU A 445 -11.51 10.92 -3.13
CA LEU A 445 -12.62 11.00 -4.09
C LEU A 445 -12.72 12.39 -4.73
N ILE A 446 -12.53 13.48 -3.97
CA ILE A 446 -12.50 14.85 -4.50
C ILE A 446 -11.36 15.00 -5.50
N LEU A 447 -10.14 14.63 -5.10
CA LEU A 447 -8.95 14.77 -5.94
C LEU A 447 -9.15 14.06 -7.28
N SER A 448 -9.66 12.85 -7.26
CA SER A 448 -9.94 12.17 -8.52
C SER A 448 -11.14 12.71 -9.28
N GLY A 449 -12.16 13.24 -8.59
CA GLY A 449 -13.26 13.95 -9.23
C GLY A 449 -12.76 15.17 -10.00
N ILE A 450 -11.81 15.92 -9.42
CA ILE A 450 -11.12 17.03 -10.09
C ILE A 450 -10.38 16.51 -11.32
N LEU A 451 -9.59 15.43 -11.18
CA LEU A 451 -8.88 14.82 -12.31
C LEU A 451 -9.82 14.42 -13.46
N MET A 452 -10.96 13.80 -13.16
CA MET A 452 -11.93 13.46 -14.20
C MET A 452 -12.52 14.69 -14.87
N ALA A 453 -12.87 15.70 -14.07
CA ALA A 453 -13.46 16.93 -14.58
C ALA A 453 -12.50 17.71 -15.48
N THR A 454 -11.23 17.86 -15.07
CA THR A 454 -10.20 18.56 -15.87
C THR A 454 -9.77 17.75 -17.09
N THR A 455 -9.95 16.43 -17.07
CA THR A 455 -9.71 15.58 -18.24
C THR A 455 -10.85 15.67 -19.26
N LEU A 456 -12.10 15.69 -18.80
CA LEU A 456 -13.28 15.86 -19.67
C LEU A 456 -13.40 17.27 -20.24
N PHE A 457 -13.04 18.27 -19.45
CA PHE A 457 -13.21 19.68 -19.77
C PHE A 457 -11.92 20.44 -19.43
N PRO A 458 -10.95 20.47 -20.36
CA PRO A 458 -9.64 21.07 -20.13
C PRO A 458 -9.68 22.57 -19.78
N ASP A 459 -10.71 23.28 -20.25
CA ASP A 459 -10.85 24.73 -20.06
C ASP A 459 -11.55 25.12 -18.76
N ILE A 460 -11.96 24.16 -17.91
CA ILE A 460 -12.61 24.52 -16.64
C ILE A 460 -11.58 25.02 -15.63
N ASP A 461 -11.95 26.12 -14.96
CA ASP A 461 -11.25 26.62 -13.79
C ASP A 461 -11.18 25.55 -12.68
N VAL A 462 -9.97 25.02 -12.49
CA VAL A 462 -9.64 24.00 -11.49
C VAL A 462 -9.96 24.48 -10.09
N VAL A 463 -9.77 25.78 -9.81
CA VAL A 463 -10.05 26.38 -8.49
C VAL A 463 -11.55 26.40 -8.24
N ALA A 464 -12.34 26.76 -9.25
CA ALA A 464 -13.79 26.77 -9.15
C ALA A 464 -14.36 25.35 -8.92
N ILE A 465 -13.93 24.36 -9.71
CA ILE A 465 -14.33 22.95 -9.52
C ILE A 465 -13.94 22.46 -8.11
N THR A 466 -12.70 22.71 -7.71
CA THR A 466 -12.20 22.28 -6.39
C THR A 466 -13.06 22.88 -5.28
N GLY A 467 -13.43 24.16 -5.40
CA GLY A 467 -14.34 24.83 -4.48
C GLY A 467 -15.72 24.19 -4.44
N TYR A 468 -16.34 23.92 -5.59
CA TYR A 468 -17.67 23.29 -5.66
C TYR A 468 -17.68 21.88 -5.08
N LEU A 469 -16.67 21.06 -5.42
CA LEU A 469 -16.56 19.69 -4.91
C LEU A 469 -16.28 19.66 -3.40
N ALA A 470 -15.40 20.54 -2.91
CA ALA A 470 -15.11 20.66 -1.49
C ALA A 470 -16.36 21.07 -0.69
N VAL A 471 -17.14 22.04 -1.19
CA VAL A 471 -18.40 22.44 -0.55
C VAL A 471 -19.42 21.30 -0.59
N ALA A 472 -19.59 20.62 -1.73
CA ALA A 472 -20.54 19.52 -1.87
C ALA A 472 -20.24 18.37 -0.90
N VAL A 473 -18.97 17.96 -0.79
CA VAL A 473 -18.55 16.87 0.10
C VAL A 473 -18.61 17.29 1.57
N THR A 474 -18.22 18.53 1.89
CA THR A 474 -18.35 19.05 3.26
C THR A 474 -19.82 19.10 3.68
N ALA A 475 -20.70 19.59 2.81
CA ALA A 475 -22.14 19.60 3.04
C ALA A 475 -22.70 18.18 3.22
N ALA A 476 -22.32 17.24 2.34
CA ALA A 476 -22.72 15.85 2.45
C ALA A 476 -22.23 15.19 3.75
N GLY A 477 -20.98 15.45 4.14
CA GLY A 477 -20.38 14.96 5.38
C GLY A 477 -21.05 15.53 6.62
N VAL A 478 -21.38 16.82 6.63
CA VAL A 478 -22.13 17.48 7.70
C VAL A 478 -23.54 16.91 7.81
N ILE A 479 -24.25 16.77 6.68
CA ILE A 479 -25.58 16.15 6.64
C ILE A 479 -25.52 14.70 7.16
N ALA A 480 -24.55 13.91 6.70
CA ALA A 480 -24.33 12.54 7.16
C ALA A 480 -24.03 12.48 8.66
N PHE A 481 -23.19 13.37 9.19
CA PHE A 481 -22.87 13.44 10.60
C PHE A 481 -24.10 13.75 11.46
N PHE A 482 -24.90 14.77 11.08
CA PHE A 482 -26.09 15.14 11.82
C PHE A 482 -27.20 14.09 11.73
N THR A 483 -27.40 13.49 10.55
CA THR A 483 -28.36 12.38 10.38
C THR A 483 -27.95 11.15 11.19
N LEU A 484 -26.68 10.74 11.14
CA LEU A 484 -26.17 9.63 11.95
C LEU A 484 -26.26 9.91 13.45
N ARG A 485 -25.93 11.14 13.89
CA ARG A 485 -26.06 11.55 15.31
C ARG A 485 -27.52 11.60 15.77
N TRP A 486 -28.43 12.01 14.89
CA TRP A 486 -29.87 12.03 15.17
C TRP A 486 -30.43 10.61 15.25
N MET A 487 -30.07 9.73 14.31
CA MET A 487 -30.45 8.31 14.32
C MET A 487 -29.85 7.58 15.54
N SER A 488 -28.59 7.87 15.89
CA SER A 488 -27.90 7.30 17.05
C SER A 488 -28.49 7.75 18.38
N ARG A 489 -29.04 8.97 18.48
CA ARG A 489 -29.74 9.44 19.69
C ARG A 489 -31.04 8.66 19.94
N ASN A 490 -31.64 8.10 18.89
CA ASN A 490 -32.91 7.39 18.96
C ASN A 490 -32.76 5.86 18.99
N GLN A 491 -31.54 5.32 18.91
CA GLN A 491 -31.30 3.88 18.99
C GLN A 491 -30.62 3.51 20.31
N PRO A 492 -31.21 2.64 21.15
CA PRO A 492 -30.50 2.09 22.29
C PRO A 492 -29.26 1.32 21.81
N ALA A 493 -28.16 1.42 22.56
CA ALA A 493 -26.92 0.72 22.22
C ALA A 493 -27.20 -0.79 22.02
N PRO A 494 -26.80 -1.39 20.89
CA PRO A 494 -27.08 -2.81 20.62
C PRO A 494 -26.51 -3.69 21.73
N ALA A 495 -27.28 -4.68 22.19
CA ALA A 495 -26.86 -5.62 23.25
C ALA A 495 -25.50 -6.30 22.95
N ALA A 496 -25.19 -6.53 21.66
CA ALA A 496 -23.90 -7.04 21.20
C ALA A 496 -22.69 -6.15 21.61
N ALA A 497 -22.86 -4.81 21.65
CA ALA A 497 -21.78 -3.89 22.03
C ALA A 497 -21.36 -4.00 23.50
N ARG A 498 -22.23 -4.52 24.36
CA ARG A 498 -21.91 -4.82 25.77
C ARG A 498 -21.17 -6.15 25.90
N ALA A 499 -21.57 -7.18 25.14
CA ALA A 499 -20.90 -8.48 25.11
C ALA A 499 -19.48 -8.42 24.51
N ASP A 500 -19.27 -7.58 23.49
CA ASP A 500 -17.95 -7.35 22.87
C ASP A 500 -16.96 -6.65 23.83
N ALA A 501 -17.45 -5.85 24.79
CA ALA A 501 -16.62 -5.14 25.75
C ALA A 501 -16.07 -6.07 26.86
N GLU A 502 -16.70 -7.23 27.07
CA GLU A 502 -16.26 -8.26 28.03
C GLU A 502 -15.23 -9.23 27.43
N GLN A 503 -15.06 -9.26 26.10
CA GLN A 503 -14.07 -10.13 25.45
C GLN A 503 -12.69 -9.47 25.41
N ASP A 504 -11.65 -10.20 25.81
CA ASP A 504 -10.27 -9.73 25.73
C ASP A 504 -9.84 -9.56 24.27
N ARG A 505 -9.63 -8.30 23.89
CA ARG A 505 -9.17 -7.88 22.55
C ARG A 505 -7.94 -8.64 22.10
N ASN A 506 -6.99 -8.92 23.00
CA ASN A 506 -5.73 -9.54 22.62
C ASN A 506 -5.88 -11.01 22.17
N THR A 507 -6.97 -11.67 22.58
CA THR A 507 -7.24 -13.07 22.28
C THR A 507 -8.32 -13.27 21.21
N TRP A 508 -9.11 -12.24 20.90
CA TRP A 508 -10.18 -12.32 19.91
C TRP A 508 -9.67 -12.70 18.51
N ARG A 509 -10.42 -13.56 17.82
CA ARG A 509 -10.24 -13.92 16.40
C ARG A 509 -11.57 -13.97 15.70
N MET A 510 -11.52 -13.68 14.40
CA MET A 510 -12.67 -13.88 13.53
C MET A 510 -13.13 -15.36 13.57
N PRO A 511 -14.44 -15.61 13.70
CA PRO A 511 -15.00 -16.96 13.54
C PRO A 511 -14.72 -17.53 12.14
N PRO A 512 -14.78 -18.86 11.95
CA PRO A 512 -14.64 -19.49 10.64
C PRO A 512 -15.54 -18.86 9.57
N LEU A 513 -15.00 -18.68 8.36
CA LEU A 513 -15.70 -18.03 7.24
C LEU A 513 -17.09 -18.62 6.96
N ALA A 514 -17.27 -19.93 7.15
CA ALA A 514 -18.55 -20.61 6.96
C ALA A 514 -19.66 -20.17 7.92
N LEU A 515 -19.32 -19.50 9.02
CA LEU A 515 -20.27 -18.98 10.01
C LEU A 515 -20.58 -17.49 9.80
N LEU A 516 -19.94 -16.84 8.82
CA LEU A 516 -20.14 -15.43 8.54
C LEU A 516 -21.38 -15.24 7.66
N GLU A 517 -22.28 -14.37 8.10
CA GLU A 517 -23.43 -13.99 7.28
C GLU A 517 -23.03 -12.98 6.20
N PRO A 518 -23.56 -13.08 4.97
CA PRO A 518 -23.31 -12.08 3.94
C PRO A 518 -23.74 -10.67 4.39
N VAL A 519 -22.99 -9.64 3.97
CA VAL A 519 -23.31 -8.25 4.32
C VAL A 519 -24.64 -7.84 3.70
N ARG A 520 -25.56 -7.36 4.54
CA ARG A 520 -26.83 -6.77 4.09
C ARG A 520 -26.61 -5.29 3.76
N TRP A 521 -26.55 -4.99 2.47
CA TRP A 521 -26.41 -3.62 1.99
C TRP A 521 -27.69 -2.82 2.24
N ASN A 522 -27.57 -1.66 2.90
CA ASN A 522 -28.62 -0.65 2.84
C ASN A 522 -28.65 -0.02 1.44
N ALA A 523 -29.80 0.53 1.03
CA ALA A 523 -29.98 1.17 -0.28
C ALA A 523 -28.92 2.26 -0.54
N GLY A 524 -28.58 3.06 0.47
CA GLY A 524 -27.54 4.08 0.38
C GLY A 524 -26.14 3.51 0.12
N THR A 525 -25.75 2.45 0.84
CA THR A 525 -24.44 1.80 0.63
C THR A 525 -24.37 1.14 -0.74
N ARG A 526 -25.47 0.52 -1.20
CA ARG A 526 -25.57 -0.05 -2.55
C ARG A 526 -25.42 1.01 -3.64
N LEU A 527 -26.09 2.14 -3.50
CA LEU A 527 -25.94 3.29 -4.40
C LEU A 527 -24.50 3.83 -4.39
N GLY A 528 -23.90 3.98 -3.20
CA GLY A 528 -22.52 4.42 -3.05
C GLY A 528 -21.52 3.51 -3.78
N MET A 529 -21.69 2.19 -3.66
CA MET A 529 -20.82 1.23 -4.35
C MET A 529 -21.02 1.23 -5.86
N ILE A 530 -22.25 1.38 -6.36
CA ILE A 530 -22.51 1.53 -7.79
C ILE A 530 -21.88 2.82 -8.31
N GLY A 531 -21.98 3.91 -7.55
CA GLY A 531 -21.32 5.18 -7.85
C GLY A 531 -19.81 5.03 -7.94
N LEU A 532 -19.19 4.41 -6.93
CA LEU A 532 -17.76 4.12 -6.89
C LEU A 532 -17.30 3.31 -8.11
N ARG A 533 -18.01 2.24 -8.45
CA ARG A 533 -17.70 1.42 -9.64
C ARG A 533 -17.81 2.22 -10.94
N SER A 534 -18.88 3.00 -11.09
CA SER A 534 -19.11 3.80 -12.30
C SER A 534 -18.02 4.86 -12.47
N TYR A 535 -17.66 5.50 -11.37
CA TYR A 535 -16.57 6.47 -11.29
C TYR A 535 -15.24 5.85 -11.73
N LEU A 536 -14.86 4.66 -11.23
CA LEU A 536 -13.57 4.06 -11.60
C LEU A 536 -13.50 3.75 -13.10
N VAL A 537 -14.57 3.20 -13.68
CA VAL A 537 -14.62 2.88 -15.12
C VAL A 537 -14.48 4.15 -15.95
N VAL A 538 -15.23 5.20 -15.62
CA VAL A 538 -15.15 6.49 -16.31
C VAL A 538 -13.75 7.09 -16.14
N GLY A 539 -13.22 7.10 -14.93
CA GLY A 539 -11.88 7.59 -14.62
C GLY A 539 -10.78 6.94 -15.43
N ALA A 540 -10.77 5.60 -15.49
CA ALA A 540 -9.77 4.85 -16.23
C ALA A 540 -9.83 5.17 -17.73
N ILE A 541 -11.03 5.27 -18.30
CA ILE A 541 -11.22 5.66 -19.72
C ILE A 541 -10.67 7.06 -19.96
N LEU A 542 -10.99 8.01 -19.08
CA LEU A 542 -10.53 9.40 -19.20
C LEU A 542 -9.02 9.50 -19.13
N LEU A 543 -8.37 8.76 -18.24
CA LEU A 543 -6.92 8.76 -18.11
C LEU A 543 -6.25 8.23 -19.39
N VAL A 544 -6.81 7.20 -20.03
CA VAL A 544 -6.35 6.72 -21.34
C VAL A 544 -6.51 7.81 -22.41
N VAL A 545 -7.65 8.49 -22.45
CA VAL A 545 -7.87 9.62 -23.38
C VAL A 545 -6.84 10.73 -23.15
N LYS A 546 -6.57 11.09 -21.89
CA LYS A 546 -5.60 12.12 -21.53
C LYS A 546 -4.19 11.73 -21.94
N ALA A 547 -3.78 10.48 -21.71
CA ALA A 547 -2.48 9.97 -22.14
C ALA A 547 -2.32 10.08 -23.67
N ILE A 548 -3.36 9.77 -24.44
CA ILE A 548 -3.34 9.91 -25.91
C ILE A 548 -3.24 11.38 -26.33
N GLN A 549 -3.93 12.28 -25.64
CA GLN A 549 -3.85 13.73 -25.91
C GLN A 549 -2.44 14.27 -25.65
N ILE A 550 -1.84 13.91 -24.51
CA ILE A 550 -0.48 14.33 -24.14
C ILE A 550 0.55 13.74 -25.11
N SER A 551 0.34 12.52 -25.61
CA SER A 551 1.24 11.91 -26.60
C SER A 551 1.18 12.54 -28.00
N ARG A 552 0.15 13.35 -28.30
CA ARG A 552 -0.07 13.94 -29.64
C ARG A 552 0.22 15.44 -29.71
N GLY A 553 0.39 16.10 -28.56
CA GLY A 553 0.82 17.50 -28.45
C GLY A 553 2.28 17.55 -28.03
#